data_AF-A0A9E0NFL2-F1
#
_entry.id   AF-A0A9E0NFL2-F1
#
_cell.length_a   1.000
_cell.length_b   1.000
_cell.length_c   1.000
_cell.angle_alpha   90.00
_cell.angle_beta   90.00
_cell.angle_gamma   90.00
#
_symmetry.space_group_name_H-M   'P 1'
#
loop_
_entity.id
_entity.type
_entity.pdbx_description
1 polymer ?
#
loop_
_entity_poly.entity_id
_entity_poly.type
_entity_poly.pdbx_seq_one_letter_code
_entity_poly.pdbx_strand_id
1 'polypeptide(L)'
;MSMDVQALFREYLSRFAAEVGDVADGAFVKYQGRLIKRLGFEEFAPAVREYHDLVQRYFDGLERGDTINNIVVKLLRDKAAALVLPPPM
;
A
#
# COMPACT_ATOMS: atom_id res chain seq x y z
N MET A 1 -16.31 -1.17 9.52
CA MET A 1 -15.98 -2.36 8.70
C MET A 1 -14.80 -3.07 9.35
N SER A 2 -14.94 -4.34 9.72
CA SER A 2 -13.78 -5.14 10.16
C SER A 2 -12.98 -5.52 8.92
N MET A 3 -11.75 -5.04 8.81
CA MET A 3 -10.88 -5.34 7.68
C MET A 3 -10.30 -6.75 7.85
N ASP A 4 -10.60 -7.67 6.92
CA ASP A 4 -10.05 -9.03 6.95
C ASP A 4 -8.61 -9.03 6.44
N VAL A 5 -7.67 -8.75 7.35
CA VAL A 5 -6.25 -8.59 7.03
C VAL A 5 -5.67 -9.86 6.40
N GLN A 6 -6.19 -11.03 6.72
CA GLN A 6 -5.72 -12.29 6.16
C GLN A 6 -6.08 -12.44 4.68
N ALA A 7 -7.33 -12.14 4.29
CA ALA A 7 -7.72 -12.11 2.88
C ALA A 7 -6.88 -11.09 2.10
N LEU A 8 -6.73 -9.87 2.64
CA LEU A 8 -5.91 -8.83 2.00
C LEU A 8 -4.45 -9.26 1.84
N PHE A 9 -3.90 -9.98 2.82
CA PHE A 9 -2.53 -10.49 2.72
C PHE A 9 -2.41 -11.53 1.62
N ARG A 10 -3.35 -12.48 1.51
CA ARG A 10 -3.35 -13.47 0.42
C ARG A 10 -3.41 -12.80 -0.95
N GLU A 11 -4.27 -11.80 -1.10
CA GLU A 11 -4.35 -11.04 -2.34
C GLU A 11 -3.05 -10.25 -2.60
N TYR A 12 -2.43 -9.70 -1.56
CA TYR A 12 -1.13 -9.04 -1.68
C TYR A 12 -0.05 -10.01 -2.18
N LEU A 13 0.02 -11.24 -1.65
CA LEU A 13 0.97 -12.24 -2.16
C LEU A 13 0.72 -12.51 -3.64
N SER A 14 -0.56 -12.66 -4.02
CA SER A 14 -0.94 -12.91 -5.41
C SER A 14 -0.55 -11.75 -6.34
N ARG A 15 -0.80 -10.51 -5.93
CA ARG A 15 -0.41 -9.30 -6.68
C ARG A 15 1.10 -9.18 -6.80
N PHE A 16 1.81 -9.38 -5.69
CA PHE A 16 3.26 -9.30 -5.66
C PHE A 16 3.91 -10.37 -6.56
N ALA A 17 3.43 -11.61 -6.49
CA ALA A 17 3.91 -12.70 -7.33
C ALA A 17 3.67 -12.42 -8.83
N ALA A 18 2.50 -11.87 -9.18
CA ALA A 18 2.18 -11.53 -10.56
C ALA A 18 3.03 -10.39 -11.12
N GLU A 19 3.30 -9.35 -10.32
CA GLU A 19 3.98 -8.14 -10.76
C GLU A 19 5.50 -8.19 -10.66
N VAL A 20 6.02 -8.91 -9.66
CA VAL A 20 7.45 -8.88 -9.29
C VAL A 20 8.08 -10.27 -9.17
N GLY A 21 7.27 -11.33 -9.15
CA GLY A 21 7.71 -12.71 -9.01
C GLY A 21 7.69 -13.24 -7.58
N ASP A 22 8.01 -14.53 -7.44
CA ASP A 22 8.12 -15.19 -6.13
C ASP A 22 9.48 -14.87 -5.51
N VAL A 23 9.45 -14.11 -4.41
CA VAL A 23 10.62 -13.73 -3.63
C VAL A 23 10.33 -13.89 -2.15
N ALA A 24 11.37 -14.21 -1.39
CA ALA A 24 11.27 -14.40 0.05
C ALA A 24 10.82 -13.13 0.77
N ASP A 25 10.15 -13.31 1.91
CA ASP A 25 9.84 -12.21 2.81
C ASP A 25 11.12 -11.46 3.21
N GLY A 26 11.04 -10.13 3.14
CA GLY A 26 12.15 -9.24 3.39
C GLY A 26 13.08 -8.95 2.21
N ALA A 27 12.90 -9.65 1.07
CA ALA A 27 13.65 -9.34 -0.14
C ALA A 27 13.28 -7.97 -0.70
N PHE A 28 14.28 -7.26 -1.24
CA PHE A 28 14.06 -5.99 -1.94
C PHE A 28 14.02 -6.22 -3.44
N VAL A 29 13.02 -5.65 -4.10
CA VAL A 29 12.78 -5.79 -5.54
C VAL A 29 12.47 -4.44 -6.17
N LYS A 30 12.73 -4.31 -7.47
CA LYS A 30 12.40 -3.11 -8.23
C LYS A 30 10.98 -3.21 -8.78
N TYR A 31 10.09 -2.32 -8.35
CA TYR A 31 8.72 -2.20 -8.83
C TYR A 31 8.43 -0.76 -9.26
N GLN A 32 8.00 -0.56 -10.51
CA GLN A 32 7.70 0.76 -11.09
C GLN A 32 8.78 1.84 -10.83
N GLY A 33 10.06 1.45 -10.96
CA GLY A 33 11.18 2.36 -10.74
C GLY A 33 11.53 2.62 -9.27
N ARG A 34 10.85 1.97 -8.33
CA ARG A 34 11.09 2.06 -6.87
C ARG A 34 11.64 0.75 -6.33
N LEU A 35 12.42 0.86 -5.26
CA LEU A 35 12.88 -0.30 -4.51
C LEU A 35 11.87 -0.56 -3.38
N ILE A 36 11.14 -1.68 -3.46
CA ILE A 36 10.15 -2.08 -2.46
C ILE A 36 10.59 -3.36 -1.76
N LYS A 37 10.19 -3.52 -0.49
CA LYS A 37 10.44 -4.72 0.30
C LYS A 37 9.23 -5.66 0.19
N ARG A 38 9.47 -6.95 0.00
CA ARG A 38 8.45 -7.99 0.17
C ARG A 38 8.08 -8.07 1.64
N LEU A 39 6.84 -7.75 1.98
CA LEU A 39 6.37 -7.74 3.36
C LEU A 39 5.93 -9.14 3.78
N GLY A 40 6.41 -9.59 4.94
CA GLY A 40 5.79 -10.70 5.66
C GLY A 40 4.47 -10.24 6.32
N PHE A 41 3.68 -11.17 6.86
CA PHE A 41 2.36 -10.86 7.43
C PHE A 41 2.42 -9.81 8.55
N GLU A 42 3.42 -9.92 9.44
CA GLU A 42 3.60 -9.02 10.58
C GLU A 42 3.90 -7.57 10.16
N GLU A 43 4.57 -7.38 9.04
CA GLU A 43 4.84 -6.05 8.47
C GLU A 43 3.69 -5.56 7.60
N PHE A 44 3.03 -6.48 6.88
CA PHE A 44 1.91 -6.16 6.01
C PHE A 44 0.71 -5.63 6.80
N ALA A 45 0.34 -6.32 7.89
CA ALA A 45 -0.84 -5.98 8.68
C ALA A 45 -0.90 -4.51 9.15
N PRO A 46 0.16 -3.94 9.77
CA PRO A 46 0.17 -2.52 10.10
C PRO A 46 0.27 -1.63 8.86
N ALA A 47 1.01 -2.03 7.82
CA ALA A 47 1.17 -1.22 6.61
C ALA A 47 -0.14 -1.02 5.84
N VAL A 48 -0.95 -2.08 5.67
CA VAL A 48 -2.23 -2.01 4.98
C VAL A 48 -3.25 -1.19 5.78
N ARG A 49 -3.23 -1.29 7.12
CA ARG A 49 -4.09 -0.46 7.98
C ARG A 49 -3.75 1.01 7.84
N GLU A 50 -2.47 1.36 7.93
CA GLU A 50 -2.01 2.73 7.79
C GLU A 50 -2.33 3.31 6.40
N TYR A 51 -2.20 2.51 5.34
CA TYR A 51 -2.60 2.91 4.00
C TYR A 51 -4.11 3.24 3.93
N HIS A 52 -4.97 2.39 4.47
CA HIS A 52 -6.41 2.64 4.49
C HIS A 52 -6.78 3.88 5.33
N ASP A 53 -6.15 4.07 6.49
CA ASP A 53 -6.32 5.27 7.32
C ASP A 53 -5.94 6.54 6.55
N LEU A 54 -4.81 6.52 5.82
CA LEU A 54 -4.37 7.64 5.00
C LEU A 54 -5.30 7.92 3.83
N VAL A 55 -5.81 6.88 3.16
CA VAL A 55 -6.77 7.01 2.06
C VAL A 55 -8.06 7.64 2.58
N GLN A 56 -8.58 7.19 3.72
CA GLN A 56 -9.79 7.76 4.31
C GLN A 56 -9.59 9.24 4.64
N ARG A 57 -8.48 9.61 5.31
CA ARG A 57 -8.17 11.02 5.63
C ARG A 57 -8.01 11.88 4.38
N TYR A 58 -7.46 11.31 3.31
CA TYR A 58 -7.31 11.99 2.03
C TYR A 58 -8.67 12.34 1.41
N PHE A 59 -9.59 11.38 1.36
CA PHE A 59 -10.94 11.61 0.85
C PHE A 59 -11.74 12.55 1.76
N ASP A 60 -11.67 12.37 3.07
CA ASP A 60 -12.34 13.26 4.04
C ASP A 60 -11.85 14.72 3.88
N GLY A 61 -10.57 14.93 3.60
CA GLY A 61 -10.00 16.25 3.32
C GLY A 61 -10.47 16.83 1.98
N LEU A 62 -10.52 15.99 0.93
CA LEU A 62 -11.03 16.38 -0.38
C LEU A 62 -12.49 16.85 -0.31
N GLU A 63 -13.34 16.10 0.41
CA GLU A 63 -14.77 16.42 0.58
C GLU A 63 -14.99 17.73 1.35
N ARG A 64 -14.12 18.06 2.31
CA ARG A 64 -14.16 19.33 3.03
C ARG A 64 -13.62 20.52 2.24
N GLY A 65 -13.00 20.29 1.08
CA GLY A 65 -12.32 21.33 0.31
C GLY A 65 -10.99 21.76 0.92
N ASP A 66 -10.37 20.93 1.77
CA ASP A 66 -9.04 21.19 2.33
C ASP A 66 -7.99 21.21 1.20
N THR A 67 -7.01 22.12 1.29
CA THR A 67 -5.85 22.08 0.40
C THR A 67 -5.07 20.80 0.66
N ILE A 68 -5.16 19.86 -0.28
CA ILE A 68 -4.41 18.61 -0.19
C ILE A 68 -2.92 18.90 -0.40
N ASN A 69 -2.13 18.60 0.62
CA ASN A 69 -0.69 18.72 0.55
C ASN A 69 -0.10 17.63 -0.36
N ASN A 70 0.73 18.02 -1.34
CA ASN A 70 1.47 17.12 -2.22
C ASN A 70 2.27 16.03 -1.47
N ILE A 71 2.68 16.30 -0.23
CA ILE A 71 3.35 15.33 0.64
C ILE A 71 2.45 14.12 0.94
N VAL A 72 1.15 14.33 1.19
CA VAL A 72 0.19 13.26 1.49
C VAL A 72 -0.01 12.38 0.27
N VAL A 73 -0.16 12.99 -0.92
CA VAL A 73 -0.26 12.26 -2.20
C VAL A 73 0.99 11.43 -2.45
N LYS A 74 2.18 12.00 -2.21
CA LYS A 74 3.45 11.27 -2.37
C LYS A 74 3.53 10.09 -1.40
N LEU A 75 3.13 10.27 -0.14
CA LEU A 75 3.12 9.22 0.87
C LEU A 75 2.15 8.09 0.51
N LEU A 76 0.95 8.44 0.05
CA LEU A 76 -0.04 7.47 -0.44
C LEU A 76 0.49 6.65 -1.60
N ARG A 77 1.12 7.30 -2.58
CA ARG A 77 1.76 6.62 -3.72
C ARG A 77 2.89 5.70 -3.27
N ASP A 78 3.66 6.07 -2.25
CA ASP A 78 4.76 5.26 -1.72
C ASP A 78 4.25 3.99 -1.05
N LYS A 79 3.25 4.14 -0.17
CA LYS A 79 2.61 3.00 0.51
C LYS A 79 1.85 2.10 -0.46
N ALA A 80 1.16 2.68 -1.44
CA ALA A 80 0.52 1.90 -2.50
C ALA A 80 1.54 1.03 -3.26
N ALA A 81 2.71 1.58 -3.60
CA ALA A 81 3.76 0.83 -4.29
C ALA A 81 4.31 -0.33 -3.42
N ALA A 82 4.54 -0.10 -2.12
CA ALA A 82 4.99 -1.16 -1.21
C ALA A 82 3.96 -2.31 -1.06
N LEU A 83 2.68 -1.97 -1.17
CA LEU A 83 1.55 -2.92 -1.12
C LEU A 83 1.16 -3.47 -2.52
N VAL A 84 1.86 -3.07 -3.58
CA VAL A 84 1.55 -3.44 -4.97
C VAL A 84 0.08 -3.14 -5.30
N LEU A 85 -0.37 -1.95 -4.87
CA LEU A 85 -1.70 -1.41 -5.15
C LEU A 85 -1.62 -0.33 -6.22
N PRO A 86 -2.68 -0.15 -7.03
CA PRO A 86 -2.77 1.01 -7.89
C PRO A 86 -2.71 2.29 -7.05
N PRO A 87 -2.05 3.35 -7.54
CA PRO A 87 -2.10 4.64 -6.87
C PRO A 87 -3.55 5.14 -6.82
N PRO A 88 -3.97 5.83 -5.76
CA PRO A 88 -5.26 6.51 -5.75
C PRO A 88 -5.31 7.52 -6.91
N MET A 89 -6.33 7.40 -7.76
CA MET A 89 -6.64 8.32 -8.87
C MET A 89 -7.40 9.53 -8.36
#